data_AF-A0A9E5ZF75-F1
#
_entry.id   AF-A0A9E5ZF75-F1
#
_cell.length_a   1.000
_cell.length_b   1.000
_cell.length_c   1.000
_cell.angle_alpha   90.00
_cell.angle_beta   90.00
_cell.angle_gamma   90.00
#
_symmetry.space_group_name_H-M   'P 1'
#
loop_
_entity.id
_entity.type
_entity.pdbx_description
1 polymer ?
#
loop_
_entity_poly.entity_id
_entity_poly.type
_entity_poly.pdbx_seq_one_letter_code
_entity_poly.pdbx_strand_id
1 'polypeptide(L)' 'MGEGKELHLFSFPNDEIKVNRTVHLALTTSDFDAFIKRLDAMKVNYSDWIGKIPNKINIRADGIKQVYFQDPNGYWIDK' A
#
# COMPACT_ATOMS: atom_id res chain seq x y z
N MET A 1 0.86 -12.95 6.02
CA MET A 1 0.98 -13.15 4.55
C MET A 1 0.34 -14.49 4.21
N GLY A 2 0.02 -14.79 2.95
CA GLY A 2 -0.54 -16.11 2.61
C GLY A 2 0.38 -17.26 3.05
N GLU A 3 -0.18 -18.46 3.25
CA GLU A 3 0.60 -19.71 3.42
C GLU A 3 1.51 -19.75 4.66
N GLY A 4 1.04 -19.26 5.81
CA GLY A 4 1.81 -19.33 7.06
C GLY A 4 3.03 -18.41 7.11
N LYS A 5 3.15 -17.47 6.17
CA LYS A 5 4.24 -16.49 6.12
C LYS A 5 3.90 -15.26 6.99
N GLU A 6 4.91 -14.73 7.66
CA GLU A 6 4.78 -13.56 8.52
C GLU A 6 5.77 -12.46 8.12
N LEU A 7 5.38 -11.21 8.33
CA LEU A 7 6.27 -10.05 8.24
C LEU A 7 6.35 -9.44 9.63
N HIS A 8 7.54 -9.37 10.19
CA HIS A 8 7.81 -8.72 11.46
C HIS A 8 8.42 -7.35 11.15
N LEU A 9 7.79 -6.29 11.64
CA LEU A 9 8.25 -4.91 11.47
C LEU A 9 8.40 -4.27 12.85
N PHE A 10 9.57 -3.68 13.12
CA PHE A 10 9.88 -3.04 14.39
C PHE A 10 10.73 -1.79 14.15
N SER A 11 10.41 -0.72 14.85
CA SER A 11 11.18 0.54 14.91
C SER A 11 11.25 1.00 16.36
N PHE A 12 12.37 1.58 16.81
CA PHE A 12 12.43 2.14 18.16
C PHE A 12 11.66 3.47 18.22
N PRO A 13 11.11 3.85 19.40
CA PRO A 13 10.29 5.06 19.55
C PRO A 13 10.98 6.37 19.13
N ASN A 14 12.31 6.40 19.12
CA ASN A 14 13.11 7.59 18.80
C ASN A 14 13.82 7.48 17.44
N ASP A 15 13.53 6.44 16.66
CA ASP A 15 14.08 6.33 15.31
C ASP A 15 13.37 7.31 14.37
N GLU A 16 14.16 8.03 13.58
CA GLU A 16 13.62 8.80 12.46
C GLU A 16 13.24 7.83 11.33
N ILE A 17 11.94 7.62 11.11
CA ILE A 17 11.48 6.79 9.99
C ILE A 17 11.57 7.61 8.69
N LYS A 18 12.59 7.34 7.87
CA LYS A 18 12.73 7.93 6.53
C LYS A 18 11.97 7.12 5.50
N VAL A 19 10.75 7.56 5.18
CA VAL A 19 9.85 6.86 4.24
C VAL A 19 10.01 7.38 2.81
N ASN A 20 10.87 6.72 2.03
CA ASN A 20 10.98 6.96 0.59
C ASN A 20 10.01 6.03 -0.15
N ARG A 21 9.17 6.57 -1.03
CA ARG A 21 8.20 5.79 -1.83
C ARG A 21 8.83 4.70 -2.70
N THR A 22 10.09 4.87 -3.10
CA THR A 22 10.87 3.84 -3.81
C THR A 22 11.14 2.61 -2.94
N VAL A 23 11.13 2.76 -1.61
CA VAL A 23 11.23 1.66 -0.65
C VAL A 23 9.82 1.34 -0.15
N HIS A 24 9.22 0.30 -0.71
CA HIS A 24 7.87 -0.11 -0.36
C HIS A 24 7.75 -1.64 -0.27
N LEU A 25 6.70 -2.08 0.42
CA LEU A 25 6.29 -3.48 0.47
C LEU A 25 5.21 -3.76 -0.57
N ALA A 26 5.47 -4.73 -1.44
CA ALA A 26 4.49 -5.19 -2.43
C ALA A 26 3.70 -6.40 -1.96
N LEU A 27 2.37 -6.32 -2.03
CA LEU A 27 1.46 -7.39 -1.65
C LEU A 27 0.42 -7.64 -2.73
N THR A 28 0.14 -8.90 -3.08
CA THR A 28 -0.91 -9.26 -4.06
C THR A 28 -2.15 -9.85 -3.39
N THR A 29 -3.34 -9.65 -3.97
CA THR A 29 -4.64 -10.16 -3.46
C THR A 29 -5.39 -10.79 -4.62
N SER A 30 -6.18 -11.81 -4.32
CA SER A 30 -7.13 -12.37 -5.28
C SER A 30 -8.36 -11.48 -5.49
N ASP A 31 -8.66 -10.58 -4.56
CA ASP A 31 -9.82 -9.68 -4.61
C ASP A 31 -9.39 -8.22 -4.40
N PHE A 32 -9.14 -7.53 -5.51
CA PHE A 32 -8.69 -6.13 -5.52
C PHE A 32 -9.83 -5.18 -5.15
N ASP A 33 -11.04 -5.42 -5.66
CA ASP A 33 -12.16 -4.50 -5.46
C ASP A 33 -12.67 -4.53 -4.01
N ALA A 34 -12.65 -5.70 -3.35
CA ALA A 34 -12.90 -5.77 -1.91
C ALA A 34 -11.82 -5.05 -1.08
N PHE A 35 -10.57 -5.09 -1.52
CA PHE A 35 -9.48 -4.37 -0.86
C PHE A 35 -9.67 -2.85 -0.94
N ILE A 36 -10.02 -2.31 -2.11
CA ILE A 36 -10.31 -0.88 -2.26
C ILE A 36 -11.47 -0.44 -1.37
N LYS A 37 -12.58 -1.20 -1.34
CA LYS A 37 -13.72 -0.90 -0.45
C LYS A 37 -13.32 -0.85 1.02
N ARG A 38 -12.36 -1.70 1.43
CA ARG A 38 -11.82 -1.69 2.79
C ARG A 38 -11.00 -0.44 3.07
N LEU A 39 -10.15 0.00 2.14
CA LEU A 39 -9.42 1.26 2.28
C LEU A 39 -10.38 2.44 2.39
N ASP A 40 -11.41 2.49 1.55
CA ASP A 40 -12.44 3.54 1.58
C ASP A 40 -13.17 3.57 2.92
N ALA A 41 -13.61 2.41 3.42
CA ALA A 41 -14.30 2.28 4.71
C ALA A 41 -13.41 2.73 5.89
N MET A 42 -12.10 2.47 5.78
CA MET A 42 -11.10 2.90 6.75
C MET A 42 -10.62 4.35 6.54
N LYS A 43 -11.09 5.03 5.49
CA LYS A 43 -10.66 6.38 5.08
C LYS A 43 -9.15 6.48 4.85
N VAL A 44 -8.56 5.42 4.32
CA VAL A 44 -7.14 5.38 3.94
C VAL A 44 -7.01 5.87 2.51
N ASN A 45 -6.30 6.98 2.32
CA ASN A 45 -6.01 7.49 0.98
C ASN A 45 -5.07 6.54 0.25
N TYR A 46 -5.35 6.32 -1.03
CA TYR A 46 -4.47 5.58 -1.94
C TYR A 46 -4.29 6.36 -3.24
N SER A 47 -3.34 5.97 -4.08
CA SER A 47 -3.07 6.66 -5.35
C SER A 47 -2.31 5.80 -6.36
N ASP A 48 -2.12 6.33 -7.57
CA ASP A 48 -1.13 5.83 -8.51
C ASP A 48 0.30 6.19 -8.05
N TRP A 49 1.32 5.67 -8.73
CA TRP A 49 2.73 5.95 -8.41
C TRP A 49 3.07 7.45 -8.36
N ILE A 50 2.39 8.27 -9.17
CA ILE A 50 2.62 9.71 -9.22
C ILE A 50 2.03 10.40 -7.97
N GLY A 51 0.91 9.93 -7.44
CA GLY A 51 0.33 10.41 -6.19
C GLY A 51 -0.37 11.77 -6.26
N LYS A 52 -0.57 12.34 -7.46
CA LYS A 52 -1.21 13.65 -7.63
C LYS A 52 -2.72 13.64 -7.44
N ILE A 53 -3.35 12.49 -7.72
CA ILE A 53 -4.80 12.34 -7.64
C ILE A 53 -5.11 11.34 -6.54
N PRO A 54 -5.83 11.74 -5.48
CA PRO A 54 -6.23 10.83 -4.43
C PRO A 54 -7.23 9.81 -4.98
N ASN A 55 -7.17 8.60 -4.42
CA ASN A 55 -8.02 7.45 -4.73
C ASN A 55 -7.98 7.03 -6.21
N LYS A 56 -6.89 7.36 -6.90
CA LYS A 56 -6.65 6.92 -8.27
C LYS A 56 -6.10 5.49 -8.29
N ILE A 57 -6.78 4.63 -9.03
CA ILE A 57 -6.30 3.28 -9.36
C ILE A 57 -5.39 3.36 -10.59
N ASN A 58 -4.19 2.78 -10.50
CA ASN A 58 -3.32 2.58 -11.64
C ASN A 58 -3.72 1.30 -12.37
N ILE A 59 -3.83 1.35 -13.70
CA ILE A 59 -4.02 0.16 -14.53
C ILE A 59 -2.74 0.00 -15.33
N ARG A 60 -1.98 -1.06 -15.05
CA ARG A 60 -0.72 -1.36 -15.71
C ARG A 60 -0.97 -1.84 -17.15
N ALA A 61 0.09 -1.85 -17.96
CA ALA A 61 0.01 -2.29 -19.35
C ALA A 61 -0.44 -3.76 -19.51
N ASP A 62 -0.23 -4.59 -18.48
CA ASP A 62 -0.68 -5.98 -18.40
C ASP A 62 -2.11 -6.15 -17.87
N GLY A 63 -2.84 -5.04 -17.63
CA GLY A 63 -4.20 -5.03 -17.12
C GLY A 63 -4.32 -5.21 -15.60
N ILE A 64 -3.21 -5.36 -14.88
CA ILE A 64 -3.22 -5.46 -13.42
C ILE A 64 -3.56 -4.10 -12.81
N LYS A 65 -4.57 -4.08 -11.93
CA LYS A 65 -4.89 -2.93 -11.11
C LYS A 65 -3.87 -2.82 -9.97
N GLN A 66 -3.40 -1.61 -9.71
CA GLN A 66 -2.43 -1.32 -8.66
C GLN A 66 -2.75 0.00 -7.94
N VAL A 67 -2.54 0.06 -6.63
CA VAL A 67 -2.60 1.28 -5.82
C VAL A 67 -1.45 1.32 -4.83
N TYR A 68 -1.03 2.53 -4.47
CA TYR A 68 -0.05 2.81 -3.43
C TYR A 68 -0.74 3.54 -2.28
N PHE A 69 -0.43 3.14 -1.05
CA PHE A 69 -0.97 3.73 0.16
C PHE A 69 0.08 3.65 1.28
N GLN A 70 -0.17 4.33 2.40
CA GLN A 70 0.71 4.29 3.57
C GLN A 70 0.01 3.59 4.73
N ASP A 71 0.81 2.89 5.53
CA ASP A 71 0.37 2.42 6.84
C ASP A 71 0.35 3.59 7.87
N PRO A 72 -0.14 3.37 9.10
CA PRO A 72 -0.18 4.42 10.12
C PRO A 72 1.19 5.00 10.51
N ASN A 73 2.28 4.28 10.25
CA ASN A 73 3.65 4.71 10.51
C ASN A 73 4.32 5.36 9.28
N GLY A 74 3.60 5.50 8.16
CA GLY A 74 4.06 6.16 6.95
C GLY A 74 4.78 5.25 5.95
N TYR A 75 4.93 3.95 6.22
CA TYR A 75 5.57 3.02 5.29
C TYR A 75 4.71 2.85 4.04
N TRP A 76 5.37 2.84 2.89
CA TRP A 76 4.69 2.66 1.60
C TRP A 76 4.39 1.19 1.35
N ILE A 77 3.17 0.93 0.92
CA ILE A 77 2.68 -0.38 0.49
C ILE A 77 2.05 -0.20 -0.88
N ASP A 78 2.28 -1.15 -1.78
CA ASP A 78 1.54 -1.26 -3.04
C ASP A 78 0.76 -2.56 -3.16
N LYS A 79 -0.37 -2.46 -3.85
CA LYS A 79 -1.39 -3.49 -3.99
C LYS A 79 -1.91 -3.57 -5.40
#